data_AF-A0A973SB82-F1
#
_entry.id   AF-A0A973SB82-F1
#
_cell.length_a   1.000
_cell.length_b   1.000
_cell.length_c   1.000
_cell.angle_alpha   90.00
_cell.angle_beta   90.00
_cell.angle_gamma   90.00
#
_symmetry.space_group_name_H-M   'P 1'
#
loop_
_entity.id
_entity.type
_entity.pdbx_description
1 polymer ?
#
loop_
_entity_poly.entity_id
_entity_poly.type
_entity_poly.pdbx_seq_one_letter_code
_entity_poly.pdbx_strand_id
1 'polypeptide(L)' 'RHRWSLATALAFLAWFVYAPQCISTIAVTRRETNGWRWPLFMVTYLFALAYLAAGATYWIAVAAGLGGA' A
#
# COMPACT_ATOMS: atom_id res chain seq x y z
N ARG A 1 -1.77 27.99 3.38
CA ARG A 1 -1.74 27.28 4.68
C ARG A 1 -2.41 25.92 4.50
N HIS A 2 -1.75 24.99 3.79
CA HIS A 2 -2.27 23.66 3.53
C HIS A 2 -2.16 22.84 4.81
N ARG A 3 -3.23 22.83 5.62
CA ARG A 3 -3.42 21.87 6.72
C ARG A 3 -3.72 20.49 6.16
N TRP A 4 -2.78 19.93 5.41
CA TRP A 4 -2.77 18.51 5.15
C TRP A 4 -2.30 17.86 6.45
N SER A 5 -3.14 17.03 7.07
CA SER A 5 -2.81 16.39 8.34
C SER A 5 -1.59 15.49 8.14
N LEU A 6 -0.73 15.43 9.16
CA LEU A 6 0.43 14.52 9.20
C LEU A 6 -0.01 13.07 8.92
N ALA A 7 -1.23 12.71 9.32
CA ALA A 7 -1.85 11.43 9.03
C ALA A 7 -1.99 11.16 7.52
N THR A 8 -2.42 12.15 6.72
CA THR A 8 -2.51 11.97 5.28
C THR A 8 -1.12 11.87 4.63
N ALA A 9 -0.13 12.66 5.05
CA ALA A 9 1.24 12.57 4.54
C ALA A 9 1.89 11.19 4.85
N LEU A 10 1.68 10.68 6.06
CA LEU A 10 2.14 9.34 6.48
C LEU A 10 1.41 8.21 5.75
N ALA A 11 0.10 8.34 5.51
CA ALA A 11 -0.66 7.38 4.70
C ALA A 11 -0.16 7.32 3.24
N PHE A 12 0.19 8.46 2.64
CA PHE A 12 0.81 8.51 1.32
C PHE A 12 2.20 7.85 1.29
N LEU A 13 3.04 8.07 2.31
CA LEU A 13 4.34 7.39 2.42
C LEU A 13 4.19 5.86 2.58
N ALA A 14 3.25 5.41 3.42
CA ALA A 14 2.97 3.99 3.61
C ALA A 14 2.47 3.32 2.31
N TRP A 15 1.67 4.04 1.53
CA TRP A 15 1.25 3.60 0.20
C TRP A 15 2.42 3.50 -0.78
N PHE A 16 3.32 4.49 -0.79
CA PHE A 16 4.49 4.52 -1.67
C PHE A 16 5.52 3.42 -1.36
N VAL A 17 5.69 3.02 -0.10
CA VAL A 17 6.57 1.90 0.29
C VAL A 17 6.11 0.58 -0.33
N TYR A 18 4.81 0.43 -0.54
CA TYR A 18 4.21 -0.75 -1.17
C TYR A 18 3.91 -0.57 -2.66
N ALA A 19 4.46 0.47 -3.30
CA ALA A 19 4.20 0.77 -4.69
C ALA A 19 4.28 -0.49 -5.56
N PRO A 20 3.23 -0.79 -6.34
CA PRO A 20 3.05 -2.09 -6.97
C PRO A 20 4.21 -2.43 -7.89
N GLN A 21 4.59 -3.70 -7.85
CA GLN A 21 5.64 -4.29 -8.68
C GLN A 21 5.45 -3.89 -10.16
N CYS A 22 6.56 -3.62 -10.84
CA CYS A 22 6.58 -3.24 -12.24
C CYS A 22 5.71 -4.19 -13.08
N ILE A 23 4.99 -3.65 -14.07
CA ILE A 23 4.12 -4.44 -14.97
C ILE A 23 4.90 -5.56 -15.67
N SER A 24 6.21 -5.36 -15.87
CA SER A 24 7.14 -6.36 -16.40
C SER A 24 7.19 -7.63 -15.54
N THR A 25 7.18 -7.52 -14.22
CA THR A 25 7.22 -8.67 -13.30
C THR A 25 5.95 -9.50 -13.44
N ILE A 26 4.78 -8.87 -13.42
CA ILE A 26 3.48 -9.55 -13.58
C ILE A 26 3.40 -10.23 -14.95
N ALA A 27 3.89 -9.56 -15.99
CA ALA A 27 3.89 -10.07 -17.35
C ALA A 27 4.80 -11.28 -17.55
N VAL A 28 5.92 -11.36 -16.83
CA VAL A 28 6.81 -12.55 -16.84
C VAL A 28 6.21 -13.67 -16.01
N THR A 29 5.77 -13.41 -14.77
CA THR A 29 5.19 -14.45 -13.90
C THR A 29 3.96 -15.11 -14.54
N ARG A 30 3.13 -14.35 -15.25
CA ARG A 30 1.99 -14.90 -16.01
C ARG A 30 2.44 -15.91 -17.09
N ARG A 31 3.54 -15.63 -17.79
CA ARG A 31 4.06 -16.49 -18.86
C ARG A 31 4.65 -17.77 -18.28
N GLU A 32 5.43 -17.65 -17.21
CA GLU A 32 6.10 -18.78 -16.55
C GLU A 32 5.13 -19.71 -15.82
N THR A 33 4.11 -19.14 -15.15
CA THR A 33 3.16 -19.93 -14.36
C THR A 33 1.93 -20.38 -15.17
N ASN A 34 1.87 -20.04 -16.46
CA ASN A 34 0.77 -20.33 -17.39
C ASN A 34 -0.63 -20.07 -16.78
N GLY A 35 -0.75 -19.01 -15.98
CA GLY A 35 -1.95 -18.76 -15.18
C GLY A 35 -1.94 -17.43 -14.42
N TRP A 36 -3.13 -16.88 -14.20
CA TRP A 36 -3.31 -15.61 -13.48
C TRP A 36 -3.34 -15.74 -11.96
N ARG A 37 -3.51 -16.95 -11.43
CA ARG A 37 -3.64 -17.21 -9.98
C ARG A 37 -2.46 -16.68 -9.17
N TRP A 38 -1.25 -17.04 -9.57
CA TRP A 38 -0.01 -16.64 -8.89
C TRP A 38 0.33 -15.15 -9.00
N PRO A 39 0.33 -14.53 -10.20
CA PRO A 39 0.59 -13.10 -10.29
C PRO A 39 -0.49 -12.26 -9.61
N LEU A 40 -1.77 -12.66 -9.70
CA LEU A 40 -2.85 -11.96 -9.00
C LEU A 40 -2.66 -12.07 -7.49
N PHE A 41 -2.33 -13.26 -6.98
CA PHE A 41 -2.05 -13.47 -5.55
C PHE A 41 -0.94 -12.54 -5.04
N MET A 42 0.20 -12.46 -5.74
CA MET A 42 1.30 -11.56 -5.38
C MET A 42 0.87 -10.08 -5.37
N VAL A 43 0.13 -9.64 -6.40
CA VAL A 43 -0.35 -8.26 -6.48
C VAL A 43 -1.33 -7.97 -5.36
N THR A 44 -2.33 -8.83 -5.15
CA THR A 44 -3.32 -8.67 -4.08
C THR A 44 -2.69 -8.73 -2.71
N TYR A 45 -1.65 -9.54 -2.50
CA TYR A 45 -0.94 -9.61 -1.23
C TYR A 45 -0.24 -8.29 -0.92
N LEU A 46 0.49 -7.73 -1.89
CA LEU A 46 1.15 -6.44 -1.72
C LEU A 46 0.15 -5.31 -1.50
N PHE A 47 -0.97 -5.30 -2.25
CA PHE A 47 -2.04 -4.32 -2.11
C PHE A 47 -2.76 -4.42 -0.76
N ALA A 48 -3.04 -5.64 -0.29
CA ALA A 48 -3.67 -5.88 1.00
C ALA A 48 -2.75 -5.42 2.13
N LEU A 49 -1.45 -5.73 2.04
CA LEU A 49 -0.46 -5.29 3.02
C LEU A 49 -0.32 -3.75 3.02
N ALA A 50 -0.37 -3.12 1.84
CA ALA A 50 -0.39 -1.66 1.71
C ALA A 50 -1.61 -1.03 2.39
N TYR A 51 -2.80 -1.59 2.15
CA TYR A 51 -4.04 -1.12 2.73
C TYR A 51 -4.03 -1.26 4.26
N LEU A 52 -3.52 -2.39 4.76
CA LEU A 52 -3.31 -2.62 6.20
C LEU A 52 -2.28 -1.65 6.78
N ALA A 53 -1.17 -1.40 6.10
CA ALA A 53 -0.14 -0.46 6.55
C ALA A 53 -0.65 0.99 6.56
N ALA A 54 -1.42 1.41 5.55
CA ALA A 54 -2.04 2.73 5.51
C ALA A 54 -3.09 2.89 6.61
N GLY A 55 -3.94 1.88 6.81
CA GLY A 55 -4.89 1.83 7.91
C GLY A 55 -4.19 1.86 9.27
N ALA A 56 -3.17 1.04 9.48
CA ALA A 56 -2.36 1.03 10.71
C ALA A 56 -1.69 2.39 10.95
N THR A 57 -1.16 3.03 9.92
CA THR A 57 -0.56 4.36 10.00
C THR A 57 -1.58 5.43 10.41
N TYR A 58 -2.80 5.38 9.86
CA TYR A 58 -3.91 6.24 10.28
C TYR A 58 -4.29 5.99 11.75
N TRP A 59 -4.45 4.73 12.15
CA TRP A 59 -4.76 4.36 13.54
C TRP A 59 -3.66 4.74 14.51
N ILE A 60 -2.38 4.58 14.14
CA ILE A 60 -1.21 4.99 14.95
C ILE A 60 -1.15 6.51 15.07
N ALA A 61 -1.41 7.26 13.99
CA ALA A 61 -1.45 8.72 14.03
C ALA A 61 -2.60 9.25 14.90
N VAL A 62 -3.77 8.60 14.84
CA VAL A 62 -4.93 8.92 15.70
C VAL A 62 -4.62 8.55 17.16
N ALA A 63 -4.05 7.37 17.41
CA ALA A 63 -3.69 6.91 18.75
C ALA A 63 -2.55 7.72 19.40
N ALA A 64 -1.62 8.25 18.59
CA ALA A 64 -0.56 9.14 19.03
C ALA A 64 -1.05 10.57 19.36
N GLY A 65 -2.35 10.85 19.26
CA GLY A 65 -2.95 12.15 19.56
C GLY A 65 -2.77 13.20 18.46
N LEU A 66 -2.21 12.81 17.31
CA LEU A 66 -2.03 13.66 16.11
C LEU A 66 -3.24 13.63 15.16
N GLY A 67 -4.33 12.95 15.56
CA GLY A 67 -5.62 12.95 14.87
C GLY A 67 -6.49 14.18 15.14
N GLY A 68 -6.06 15.06 16.05
CA GLY A 68 -6.71 16.35 16.32
C GLY A 68 -6.14 17.46 15.46
N ALA A 69 -7.02 18.34 15.01
CA ALA A 69 -6.71 19.60 14.33
C ALA A 69 -5.77 20.51 15.15
#